data_AF-A0A9P9BWL1-F1
#
_entry.id   AF-A0A9P9BWL1-F1
#
_cell.length_a   1.000
_cell.length_b   1.000
_cell.length_c   1.000
_cell.angle_alpha   90.00
_cell.angle_beta   90.00
_cell.angle_gamma   90.00
#
_symmetry.space_group_name_H-M   'P 1'
#
loop_
_entity.id
_entity.type
_entity.pdbx_description
1 polymer ?
#
loop_
_entity_poly.entity_id
_entity_poly.type
_entity_poly.pdbx_seq_one_letter_code
_entity_poly.pdbx_strand_id
1 'polypeptide(L)'
;MYISPEYPKPQAPLLAQTTQICTTTSSQKRKMHTITLRSATALITTFFALFPGPAQANFDIYRTQIYWGNRPSISWQFWEAEAPNDCNKLIAQGLRDDISGKDPLDVLWSVSCQGSGCAESTPPGDIDVLKLKLSPNPLLYWTLYKDRNWSMIGQDGNSYGDCMVFPHGDVDCWYGPYHIRSRRKFRCLTRFTADNINKGTMPSKRAEIEGEPQGQEQEQRGRSLTFEELIAKQFGTSPSGLVPKAYTA
;
A
#
# COMPACT_ATOMS: atom_id res chain seq x y z
N MET A 1 20.49 37.87 16.52
CA MET A 1 20.04 38.46 15.25
C MET A 1 20.39 37.45 14.16
N TYR A 2 19.45 36.60 13.76
CA TYR A 2 19.70 35.53 12.78
C TYR A 2 19.10 35.95 11.44
N ILE A 3 19.95 36.07 10.43
CA ILE A 3 19.58 36.41 9.06
C ILE A 3 19.02 35.15 8.41
N SER A 4 17.75 35.19 8.02
CA SER A 4 17.09 34.11 7.28
C SER A 4 17.53 34.17 5.81
N PRO A 5 17.93 33.06 5.17
CA PRO A 5 18.21 33.07 3.74
C PRO A 5 16.90 33.10 2.94
N GLU A 6 16.75 34.12 2.09
CA GLU A 6 15.70 34.20 1.08
C GLU A 6 15.88 33.08 0.04
N TYR A 7 14.89 32.19 -0.05
CA TYR A 7 14.81 31.22 -1.12
C TYR A 7 14.23 31.88 -2.38
N PRO A 8 14.82 31.67 -3.57
CA PRO A 8 14.30 32.23 -4.81
C PRO A 8 12.97 31.57 -5.19
N LYS A 9 12.00 32.39 -5.59
CA LYS A 9 10.70 31.98 -6.12
C LYS A 9 10.87 31.08 -7.36
N PRO A 10 10.14 29.96 -7.46
CA PRO A 10 10.10 29.16 -8.67
C PRO A 10 9.43 29.94 -9.80
N GLN A 11 10.11 30.03 -10.96
CA GLN A 11 9.55 30.56 -12.19
C GLN A 11 8.62 29.53 -12.83
N ALA A 12 7.43 29.98 -13.25
CA ALA A 12 6.45 29.15 -13.93
C ALA A 12 6.95 28.74 -15.33
N PRO A 13 6.69 27.51 -15.80
CA PRO A 13 7.08 27.09 -17.14
C PRO A 13 6.19 27.74 -18.22
N LEU A 14 6.87 28.22 -19.27
CA LEU A 14 6.31 28.74 -20.51
C LEU A 14 5.52 27.63 -21.25
N LEU A 15 4.23 27.88 -21.50
CA LEU A 15 3.40 27.04 -22.38
C LEU A 15 3.83 27.23 -23.84
N ALA A 16 4.51 26.23 -24.40
CA ALA A 16 4.71 26.13 -25.84
C ALA A 16 3.44 25.51 -26.47
N GLN A 17 2.73 26.30 -27.26
CA GLN A 17 1.63 25.83 -28.10
C GLN A 17 2.23 25.19 -29.36
N THR A 18 2.07 23.87 -29.52
CA THR A 18 2.36 23.19 -30.79
C THR A 18 1.06 22.83 -31.48
N THR A 19 0.75 23.60 -32.52
CA THR A 19 -0.18 23.26 -33.59
C THR A 19 0.27 22.01 -34.33
N GLN A 20 -0.61 21.03 -34.49
CA GLN A 20 -0.56 20.11 -35.64
C GLN A 20 -1.95 19.90 -36.23
N ILE A 21 -2.06 20.38 -37.48
CA ILE A 21 -3.11 20.11 -38.45
C ILE A 21 -2.65 18.90 -39.26
N CYS A 22 -3.48 17.87 -39.38
CA CYS A 22 -3.50 16.94 -40.51
C CYS A 22 -4.73 16.04 -40.41
N THR A 23 -5.79 16.38 -41.16
CA THR A 23 -6.89 15.45 -41.46
C THR A 23 -6.87 15.18 -42.96
N THR A 24 -6.35 14.01 -43.33
CA THR A 24 -6.49 13.44 -44.67
C THR A 24 -7.63 12.42 -44.70
N THR A 25 -8.46 12.61 -45.70
CA THR A 25 -9.58 11.80 -46.18
C THR A 25 -9.27 10.30 -46.36
N SER A 26 -10.24 9.44 -46.06
CA SER A 26 -10.49 8.25 -46.88
C SER A 26 -11.93 7.77 -46.76
N SER A 27 -12.66 7.91 -47.86
CA SER A 27 -13.98 7.36 -48.11
C SER A 27 -13.83 5.90 -48.53
N GLN A 28 -14.29 4.94 -47.71
CA GLN A 28 -14.53 3.57 -48.14
C GLN A 28 -16.04 3.29 -48.21
N LYS A 29 -16.56 3.35 -49.44
CA LYS A 29 -17.75 2.58 -49.87
C LYS A 29 -17.50 1.10 -49.61
N ARG A 30 -18.23 0.49 -48.68
CA ARG A 30 -18.40 -0.97 -48.65
C ARG A 30 -19.82 -1.34 -49.07
N LYS A 31 -19.87 -2.25 -50.05
CA LYS A 31 -21.05 -2.86 -50.62
C LYS A 31 -21.86 -3.58 -49.53
N MET A 32 -23.17 -3.36 -49.52
CA MET A 32 -24.13 -4.24 -48.89
C MET A 32 -24.07 -5.61 -49.57
N HIS A 33 -23.69 -6.64 -48.81
CA HIS A 33 -23.98 -8.01 -49.15
C HIS A 33 -25.12 -8.48 -48.25
N THR A 34 -26.27 -8.73 -48.89
CA THR A 34 -27.38 -9.49 -48.34
C THR A 34 -26.89 -10.91 -48.06
N ILE A 35 -26.79 -11.29 -46.78
CA ILE A 35 -26.51 -12.66 -46.36
C ILE A 35 -27.81 -13.27 -45.84
N THR A 36 -28.21 -14.31 -46.54
CA THR A 36 -29.38 -15.15 -46.37
C THR A 36 -29.42 -15.81 -44.98
N LEU A 37 -30.50 -15.63 -44.23
CA LEU A 37 -30.80 -16.41 -43.02
C LEU A 37 -30.98 -17.89 -43.41
N ARG A 38 -30.14 -18.76 -42.83
CA ARG A 38 -30.46 -20.19 -42.68
C ARG A 38 -30.45 -20.51 -41.19
N SER A 39 -31.64 -20.81 -40.67
CA SER A 39 -31.83 -21.44 -39.36
C SER A 39 -31.06 -22.77 -39.32
N ALA A 40 -30.20 -22.93 -38.32
CA ALA A 40 -29.65 -24.22 -37.93
C ALA A 40 -29.39 -24.21 -36.41
N THR A 41 -30.30 -24.88 -35.72
CA THR A 41 -30.09 -25.73 -34.54
C THR A 41 -29.16 -25.21 -33.44
N ALA A 42 -29.78 -24.78 -32.33
CA ALA A 42 -29.15 -24.49 -31.05
C ALA A 42 -28.36 -25.70 -30.52
N LEU A 43 -27.06 -25.51 -30.30
CA LEU A 43 -26.26 -26.30 -29.38
C LEU A 43 -26.02 -25.44 -28.14
N ILE A 44 -26.65 -25.87 -27.04
CA ILE A 44 -26.51 -25.31 -25.70
C ILE A 44 -25.11 -25.69 -25.21
N THR A 45 -24.16 -24.79 -25.39
CA THR A 45 -22.80 -24.95 -24.84
C THR A 45 -22.78 -24.43 -23.40
N THR A 46 -22.89 -25.39 -22.49
CA THR A 46 -22.24 -25.48 -21.18
C THR A 46 -22.01 -24.17 -20.43
N PHE A 47 -22.79 -24.01 -19.37
CA PHE A 47 -22.52 -23.15 -18.21
C PHE A 47 -21.01 -23.06 -17.95
N PHE A 48 -20.44 -21.88 -18.19
CA PHE A 48 -19.25 -21.47 -17.47
C PHE A 48 -19.63 -21.54 -15.99
N ALA A 49 -19.15 -22.57 -15.31
CA ALA A 49 -19.10 -22.56 -13.87
C ALA A 49 -18.40 -21.25 -13.48
N LEU A 50 -19.17 -20.30 -12.95
CA LEU A 50 -18.64 -19.24 -12.12
C LEU A 50 -18.00 -19.96 -10.93
N PHE A 51 -16.79 -20.46 -11.11
CA PHE A 51 -15.90 -20.68 -10.00
C PHE A 51 -15.76 -19.29 -9.38
N PRO A 52 -16.26 -19.05 -8.15
CA PRO A 52 -15.79 -17.89 -7.43
C PRO A 52 -14.27 -18.05 -7.46
N GLY A 53 -13.58 -17.09 -8.11
CA GLY A 53 -12.13 -17.06 -8.11
C GLY A 53 -11.64 -17.24 -6.68
N PRO A 54 -10.42 -17.78 -6.49
CA PRO A 54 -9.86 -17.96 -5.15
C PRO A 54 -10.08 -16.67 -4.35
N ALA A 55 -10.64 -16.80 -3.15
CA ALA A 55 -11.13 -15.68 -2.35
C ALA A 55 -10.13 -14.52 -2.43
N GLN A 56 -10.50 -13.43 -3.11
CA GLN A 56 -9.63 -12.28 -3.21
C GLN A 56 -9.54 -11.68 -1.81
N ALA A 57 -8.36 -11.78 -1.21
CA ALA A 57 -8.03 -11.04 -0.02
C ALA A 57 -7.94 -9.56 -0.41
N ASN A 58 -8.61 -8.71 0.34
CA ASN A 58 -8.44 -7.27 0.20
C ASN A 58 -7.68 -6.75 1.40
N PHE A 59 -6.76 -5.82 1.18
CA PHE A 59 -6.15 -5.06 2.28
C PHE A 59 -6.03 -3.59 1.92
N ASP A 60 -6.07 -2.76 2.95
CA ASP A 60 -5.94 -1.33 2.87
C ASP A 60 -4.54 -0.92 3.31
N ILE A 61 -3.92 -0.02 2.53
CA ILE A 61 -2.60 0.57 2.81
C ILE A 61 -2.80 1.93 3.45
N TYR A 62 -2.26 2.11 4.64
CA TYR A 62 -2.30 3.35 5.39
C TYR A 62 -0.92 3.96 5.50
N ARG A 63 -0.86 5.29 5.39
CA ARG A 63 0.28 6.09 5.82
C ARG A 63 -0.02 6.62 7.21
N THR A 64 0.76 6.19 8.19
CA THR A 64 0.59 6.53 9.60
C THR A 64 1.66 7.52 10.03
N GLN A 65 1.22 8.59 10.69
CA GLN A 65 2.09 9.57 11.34
C GLN A 65 1.87 9.53 12.84
N ILE A 66 2.98 9.46 13.57
CA ILE A 66 2.99 9.47 15.03
C ILE A 66 3.71 10.75 15.45
N TYR A 67 2.96 11.69 16.00
CA TYR A 67 3.46 12.98 16.45
C TYR A 67 3.90 12.89 17.90
N TRP A 68 5.11 13.35 18.15
CA TRP A 68 5.60 13.71 19.47
C TRP A 68 6.13 15.14 19.41
N GLY A 69 5.29 16.10 19.79
CA GLY A 69 5.50 17.51 19.48
C GLY A 69 5.27 17.82 17.98
N ASN A 70 6.13 18.64 17.38
CA ASN A 70 5.91 19.19 16.03
C ASN A 70 6.49 18.36 14.88
N ARG A 71 7.13 17.21 15.16
CA ARG A 71 7.76 16.36 14.14
C ARG A 71 7.12 14.97 14.16
N PRO A 72 6.43 14.55 13.09
CA PRO A 72 5.91 13.20 13.01
C PRO A 72 7.00 12.19 12.62
N SER A 73 6.97 11.02 13.24
CA SER A 73 7.52 9.81 12.62
C SER A 73 6.54 9.34 11.55
N ILE A 74 7.05 8.96 10.37
CA ILE A 74 6.22 8.50 9.24
C ILE A 74 6.44 7.00 9.08
N SER A 75 5.35 6.26 9.04
CA SER A 75 5.32 4.81 8.87
C SER A 75 4.15 4.40 8.00
N TRP A 76 4.11 3.13 7.62
CA TRP A 76 3.06 2.53 6.82
C TRP A 76 2.48 1.30 7.51
N GLN A 77 1.17 1.07 7.33
CA GLN A 77 0.42 -0.03 7.92
C GLN A 77 -0.50 -0.69 6.90
N PHE A 78 -0.83 -1.96 7.16
CA PHE A 78 -1.61 -2.82 6.29
C PHE A 78 -2.70 -3.50 7.11
N TRP A 79 -3.95 -3.44 6.64
CA TRP A 79 -5.14 -3.95 7.34
C TRP A 79 -6.05 -4.71 6.37
N GLU A 80 -6.62 -5.86 6.74
CA GLU A 80 -7.58 -6.60 5.87
C GLU A 80 -8.82 -5.76 5.53
N ALA A 81 -9.20 -4.89 6.46
CA ALA A 81 -10.37 -4.04 6.34
C ALA A 81 -9.99 -2.62 6.79
N GLU A 82 -10.99 -1.77 6.99
CA GLU A 82 -10.78 -0.45 7.55
C GLU A 82 -10.01 -0.55 8.89
N ALA A 83 -9.02 0.33 9.07
CA ALA A 83 -8.23 0.35 10.28
C ALA A 83 -9.14 0.60 11.49
N PRO A 84 -8.88 -0.03 12.64
CA PRO A 84 -9.72 0.17 13.81
C PRO A 84 -9.61 1.62 14.29
N ASN A 85 -10.73 2.20 14.69
CA ASN A 85 -10.77 3.50 15.37
C ASN A 85 -10.31 3.40 16.85
N ASP A 86 -9.39 2.49 17.14
CA ASP A 86 -8.83 2.21 18.47
C ASP A 86 -7.32 2.39 18.39
N CYS A 87 -6.85 3.42 19.08
CA CYS A 87 -5.44 3.81 19.13
C CYS A 87 -4.53 2.67 19.63
N ASN A 88 -4.99 1.87 20.59
CA ASN A 88 -4.20 0.74 21.11
C ASN A 88 -3.98 -0.31 20.01
N LYS A 89 -5.01 -0.59 19.22
CA LYS A 89 -4.93 -1.55 18.11
C LYS A 89 -4.06 -1.01 16.97
N LEU A 90 -4.16 0.29 16.67
CA LEU A 90 -3.29 0.93 15.68
C LEU A 90 -1.81 0.80 16.03
N ILE A 91 -1.44 1.03 17.30
CA ILE A 91 -0.03 0.95 17.73
C ILE A 91 0.44 -0.50 17.83
N ALA A 92 -0.43 -1.43 18.23
CA ALA A 92 -0.11 -2.84 18.28
C ALA A 92 0.17 -3.45 16.89
N GLN A 93 -0.34 -2.81 15.84
CA GLN A 93 -0.10 -3.22 14.47
C GLN A 93 1.31 -2.87 14.00
N GLY A 94 1.97 -3.81 13.32
CA GLY A 94 3.32 -3.63 12.80
C GLY A 94 3.44 -2.39 11.90
N LEU A 95 4.36 -1.49 12.24
CA LEU A 95 4.73 -0.33 11.44
C LEU A 95 5.80 -0.72 10.42
N ARG A 96 5.77 -0.11 9.24
CA ARG A 96 6.84 -0.20 8.23
C ARG A 96 7.46 1.17 8.02
N ASP A 97 8.78 1.23 7.97
CA ASP A 97 9.48 2.51 7.88
C ASP A 97 9.30 3.16 6.51
N ASP A 98 9.08 4.47 6.52
CA ASP A 98 9.12 5.28 5.31
C ASP A 98 10.58 5.64 4.97
N ILE A 99 11.02 5.18 3.80
CA ILE A 99 12.35 5.46 3.24
C ILE A 99 12.29 6.36 1.99
N SER A 100 11.19 7.09 1.80
CA SER A 100 11.03 8.04 0.69
C SER A 100 12.16 9.07 0.71
N GLY A 101 12.85 9.23 -0.43
CA GLY A 101 14.00 10.14 -0.55
C GLY A 101 15.28 9.67 0.14
N LYS A 102 15.35 8.43 0.63
CA LYS A 102 16.57 7.83 1.21
C LYS A 102 17.10 6.73 0.30
N ASP A 103 18.42 6.54 0.31
CA ASP A 103 19.04 5.39 -0.37
C ASP A 103 18.56 4.08 0.29
N PRO A 104 18.15 3.06 -0.49
CA PRO A 104 17.57 1.82 0.03
C PRO A 104 18.59 0.87 0.66
N LEU A 105 19.73 1.38 1.14
CA LEU A 105 20.78 0.59 1.75
C LEU A 105 20.25 -0.03 3.05
N ASP A 106 20.12 -1.36 3.02
CA ASP A 106 20.00 -2.27 4.16
C ASP A 106 18.70 -2.31 4.99
N VAL A 107 17.66 -1.51 4.68
CA VAL A 107 16.38 -1.66 5.40
C VAL A 107 15.62 -2.89 4.89
N LEU A 108 15.47 -3.90 5.75
CA LEU A 108 14.78 -5.17 5.43
C LEU A 108 13.28 -4.97 5.18
N TRP A 109 12.64 -4.04 5.89
CA TRP A 109 11.19 -3.79 5.83
C TRP A 109 10.89 -2.30 5.69
N SER A 110 10.46 -1.89 4.50
CA SER A 110 10.27 -0.47 4.22
C SER A 110 9.27 -0.21 3.10
N VAL A 111 8.77 1.02 3.11
CA VAL A 111 7.95 1.58 2.05
C VAL A 111 8.64 2.82 1.50
N SER A 112 8.75 2.90 0.18
CA SER A 112 9.25 4.09 -0.52
C SER A 112 8.12 4.67 -1.35
N CYS A 113 7.79 5.93 -1.10
CA CYS A 113 6.76 6.67 -1.81
C CYS A 113 7.39 7.77 -2.66
N GLN A 114 6.93 7.88 -3.91
CA GLN A 114 7.32 8.95 -4.83
C GLN A 114 6.08 9.65 -5.38
N GLY A 115 6.18 10.95 -5.65
CA GLY A 115 5.07 11.80 -6.08
C GLY A 115 4.54 12.71 -4.97
N SER A 116 3.70 13.67 -5.35
CA SER A 116 3.17 14.67 -4.39
C SER A 116 2.12 14.11 -3.44
N GLY A 117 1.51 12.95 -3.77
CA GLY A 117 0.54 12.23 -2.93
C GLY A 117 1.13 11.54 -1.70
N CYS A 118 2.46 11.58 -1.53
CA CYS A 118 3.18 10.99 -0.41
C CYS A 118 3.09 11.81 0.89
N ALA A 119 2.62 13.05 0.83
CA ALA A 119 2.34 13.84 2.03
C ALA A 119 1.09 13.34 2.76
N GLU A 120 0.90 13.78 4.00
CA GLU A 120 -0.23 13.40 4.85
C GLU A 120 -1.57 13.71 4.19
N SER A 121 -1.77 14.99 3.86
CA SER A 121 -3.04 15.56 3.42
C SER A 121 -3.21 15.57 1.90
N THR A 122 -2.22 15.08 1.15
CA THR A 122 -2.32 15.06 -0.30
C THR A 122 -3.13 13.85 -0.79
N PRO A 123 -3.91 14.03 -1.87
CA PRO A 123 -4.68 12.94 -2.45
C PRO A 123 -3.80 11.74 -2.80
N PRO A 124 -4.21 10.50 -2.47
CA PRO A 124 -3.43 9.31 -2.79
C PRO A 124 -3.22 9.12 -4.30
N GLY A 125 -4.12 9.65 -5.13
CA GLY A 125 -3.98 9.63 -6.59
C GLY A 125 -2.78 10.42 -7.12
N ASP A 126 -2.14 11.25 -6.30
CA ASP A 126 -0.95 12.04 -6.66
C ASP A 126 0.37 11.34 -6.30
N ILE A 127 0.31 10.12 -5.76
CA ILE A 127 1.46 9.23 -5.68
C ILE A 127 1.77 8.80 -7.12
N ASP A 128 3.04 8.65 -7.47
CA ASP A 128 3.45 8.15 -8.79
C ASP A 128 3.94 6.70 -8.68
N VAL A 129 4.70 6.41 -7.62
CA VAL A 129 5.27 5.08 -7.34
C VAL A 129 5.20 4.80 -5.85
N LEU A 130 4.71 3.62 -5.48
CA LEU A 130 4.80 3.09 -4.11
C LEU A 130 5.50 1.73 -4.12
N LYS A 131 6.71 1.67 -3.57
CA LYS A 131 7.49 0.43 -3.43
C LYS A 131 7.30 -0.13 -2.02
N LEU A 132 6.95 -1.40 -1.93
CA LEU A 132 6.67 -2.13 -0.70
C LEU A 132 7.68 -3.27 -0.58
N LYS A 133 8.57 -3.22 0.43
CA LYS A 133 9.49 -4.30 0.79
C LYS A 133 9.09 -4.82 2.16
N LEU A 134 8.35 -5.93 2.22
CA LEU A 134 7.52 -6.26 3.40
C LEU A 134 7.99 -7.48 4.20
N SER A 135 8.64 -8.46 3.56
CA SER A 135 9.18 -9.66 4.22
C SER A 135 10.42 -10.14 3.46
N PRO A 136 11.43 -10.75 4.11
CA PRO A 136 12.58 -11.37 3.45
C PRO A 136 12.34 -12.85 3.08
N ASN A 137 11.37 -13.53 3.69
CA ASN A 137 11.14 -14.96 3.45
C ASN A 137 9.65 -15.35 3.42
N PRO A 138 9.06 -15.50 2.23
CA PRO A 138 9.64 -15.12 0.94
C PRO A 138 9.76 -13.59 0.83
N LEU A 139 10.64 -13.15 -0.06
CA LEU A 139 10.79 -11.74 -0.35
C LEU A 139 9.48 -11.17 -0.93
N LEU A 140 8.72 -10.44 -0.12
CA LEU A 140 7.54 -9.72 -0.59
C LEU A 140 7.97 -8.31 -0.99
N TYR A 141 8.34 -8.18 -2.26
CA TYR A 141 8.71 -6.91 -2.87
C TYR A 141 7.75 -6.59 -4.00
N TRP A 142 6.94 -5.55 -3.82
CA TRP A 142 5.96 -5.11 -4.80
C TRP A 142 6.12 -3.63 -5.10
N THR A 143 5.74 -3.23 -6.31
CA THR A 143 5.67 -1.83 -6.70
C THR A 143 4.30 -1.54 -7.32
N LEU A 144 3.67 -0.47 -6.82
CA LEU A 144 2.47 0.11 -7.40
C LEU A 144 2.88 1.30 -8.26
N TYR A 145 2.44 1.31 -9.51
CA TYR A 145 2.71 2.39 -10.45
C TYR A 145 1.43 3.06 -10.90
N LYS A 146 1.39 4.40 -10.86
CA LYS A 146 0.24 5.18 -11.32
C LYS A 146 -0.03 4.99 -12.81
N ASP A 147 1.01 4.96 -13.64
CA ASP A 147 0.92 4.78 -15.09
C ASP A 147 0.52 3.37 -15.53
N ARG A 148 0.43 2.43 -14.58
CA ARG A 148 -0.04 1.05 -14.79
C ARG A 148 -1.33 0.76 -14.02
N ASN A 149 -2.17 1.79 -13.84
CA ASN A 149 -3.44 1.70 -13.11
C ASN A 149 -3.30 1.04 -11.73
N TRP A 150 -2.18 1.27 -11.04
CA TRP A 150 -1.93 0.74 -9.71
C TRP A 150 -1.90 -0.79 -9.61
N SER A 151 -1.52 -1.47 -10.69
CA SER A 151 -1.21 -2.90 -10.67
C SER A 151 -0.09 -3.19 -9.65
N MET A 152 -0.24 -4.27 -8.87
CA MET A 152 0.75 -4.69 -7.88
C MET A 152 1.79 -5.62 -8.51
N ILE A 153 2.92 -5.03 -8.92
CA ILE A 153 3.94 -5.74 -9.72
C ILE A 153 5.10 -6.19 -8.83
N GLY A 154 5.45 -7.47 -8.91
CA GLY A 154 6.61 -8.04 -8.21
C GLY A 154 7.95 -7.73 -8.88
N GLN A 155 9.06 -8.07 -8.22
CA GLN A 155 10.40 -7.97 -8.83
C GLN A 155 10.61 -8.89 -10.04
N ASP A 156 9.83 -9.96 -10.13
CA ASP A 156 9.79 -10.88 -11.26
C ASP A 156 8.98 -10.34 -12.46
N GLY A 157 8.38 -9.14 -12.34
CA GLY A 157 7.58 -8.52 -13.37
C GLY A 157 6.14 -9.04 -13.47
N ASN A 158 5.75 -10.01 -12.64
CA ASN A 158 4.38 -10.54 -12.63
C ASN A 158 3.44 -9.62 -11.83
N SER A 159 2.16 -9.60 -12.21
CA SER A 159 1.10 -8.96 -11.41
C SER A 159 0.62 -9.91 -10.32
N TYR A 160 0.44 -9.38 -9.11
CA TYR A 160 0.03 -10.11 -7.92
C TYR A 160 -1.33 -9.64 -7.38
N GLY A 161 -1.98 -8.73 -8.09
CA GLY A 161 -3.24 -8.10 -7.72
C GLY A 161 -3.30 -6.68 -8.23
N ASP A 162 -4.43 -6.04 -7.99
CA ASP A 162 -4.70 -4.68 -8.43
C ASP A 162 -5.03 -3.83 -7.22
N CYS A 163 -4.45 -2.63 -7.15
CA CYS A 163 -4.81 -1.65 -6.15
C CYS A 163 -5.64 -0.54 -6.78
N MET A 164 -6.43 0.14 -5.97
CA MET A 164 -7.15 1.34 -6.35
C MET A 164 -6.93 2.41 -5.30
N VAL A 165 -6.89 3.66 -5.75
CA VAL A 165 -6.91 4.84 -4.88
C VAL A 165 -8.17 4.75 -4.05
N PHE A 166 -8.02 4.65 -2.73
CA PHE A 166 -9.15 4.39 -1.84
C PHE A 166 -9.11 5.36 -0.66
N PRO A 167 -9.45 6.63 -0.91
CA PRO A 167 -9.41 7.66 0.12
C PRO A 167 -10.51 7.41 1.17
N HIS A 168 -10.49 8.18 2.26
CA HIS A 168 -11.42 8.08 3.40
C HIS A 168 -11.12 6.89 4.34
N GLY A 169 -11.79 6.80 5.49
CA GLY A 169 -11.46 5.82 6.53
C GLY A 169 -10.21 6.19 7.33
N ASP A 170 -9.92 7.48 7.40
CA ASP A 170 -8.79 7.99 8.16
C ASP A 170 -9.04 7.86 9.65
N VAL A 171 -7.99 7.50 10.40
CA VAL A 171 -8.05 7.41 11.85
C VAL A 171 -7.20 8.52 12.45
N ASP A 172 -7.78 9.25 13.40
CA ASP A 172 -7.12 10.32 14.15
C ASP A 172 -7.42 10.07 15.64
N CYS A 173 -6.37 9.78 16.42
CA CYS A 173 -6.55 9.42 17.83
C CYS A 173 -5.34 9.79 18.70
N TRP A 174 -5.57 9.86 20.00
CA TRP A 174 -4.55 10.15 21.01
C TRP A 174 -4.22 8.90 21.83
N TYR A 175 -2.93 8.63 22.00
CA TYR A 175 -2.42 7.59 22.88
C TYR A 175 -1.37 8.18 23.81
N GLY A 176 -1.77 8.51 25.04
CA GLY A 176 -0.93 9.24 25.99
C GLY A 176 -0.49 10.59 25.40
N PRO A 177 0.83 10.89 25.33
CA PRO A 177 1.34 12.14 24.74
C PRO A 177 1.46 12.10 23.22
N TYR A 178 1.13 10.98 22.57
CA TYR A 178 1.27 10.81 21.13
C TYR A 178 -0.04 11.08 20.42
N HIS A 179 0.03 11.88 19.37
CA HIS A 179 -1.08 12.07 18.43
C HIS A 179 -0.82 11.21 17.19
N ILE A 180 -1.76 10.34 16.84
CA ILE A 180 -1.61 9.39 15.74
C ILE A 180 -2.62 9.74 14.66
N ARG A 181 -2.13 9.90 13.44
CA ARG A 181 -2.94 10.10 12.24
C ARG A 181 -2.61 9.05 11.21
N SER A 182 -3.57 8.20 10.89
CA SER A 182 -3.44 7.17 9.86
C SER A 182 -4.36 7.51 8.69
N ARG A 183 -3.79 7.73 7.51
CA ARG A 183 -4.52 8.11 6.30
C ARG A 183 -4.57 6.93 5.34
N ARG A 184 -5.76 6.52 4.92
CA ARG A 184 -5.90 5.43 3.93
C ARG A 184 -5.49 5.95 2.56
N LYS A 185 -4.64 5.20 1.87
CA LYS A 185 -4.13 5.57 0.54
C LYS A 185 -4.69 4.64 -0.54
N PHE A 186 -4.57 3.34 -0.34
CA PHE A 186 -4.98 2.34 -1.34
C PHE A 186 -5.80 1.22 -0.72
N ARG A 187 -6.65 0.61 -1.55
CA ARG A 187 -7.22 -0.72 -1.32
C ARG A 187 -6.67 -1.64 -2.40
N CYS A 188 -6.11 -2.78 -2.00
CA CYS A 188 -5.52 -3.76 -2.90
C CYS A 188 -6.35 -5.04 -2.88
N LEU A 189 -6.69 -5.56 -4.06
CA LEU A 189 -7.37 -6.83 -4.29
C LEU A 189 -6.33 -7.84 -4.76
N THR A 190 -5.97 -8.77 -3.89
CA THR A 190 -4.82 -9.66 -4.09
C THR A 190 -5.11 -11.06 -3.55
N ARG A 191 -4.16 -11.98 -3.69
CA ARG A 191 -4.20 -13.28 -2.99
C ARG A 191 -3.54 -13.25 -1.61
N PHE A 192 -2.96 -12.12 -1.24
CA PHE A 192 -2.27 -11.91 0.03
C PHE A 192 -3.15 -11.12 0.98
N THR A 193 -3.20 -11.61 2.21
CA THR A 193 -3.86 -10.96 3.33
C THR A 193 -2.90 -9.92 3.95
N ALA A 194 -3.43 -8.87 4.58
CA ALA A 194 -2.62 -8.02 5.46
C ALA A 194 -1.90 -8.84 6.54
N ASP A 195 -2.50 -9.91 7.04
CA ASP A 195 -1.87 -10.82 8.00
C ASP A 195 -0.62 -11.50 7.41
N ASN A 196 -0.67 -11.92 6.15
CA ASN A 196 0.50 -12.45 5.43
C ASN A 196 1.63 -11.41 5.40
N ILE A 197 1.29 -10.14 5.12
CA ILE A 197 2.23 -9.01 5.07
C ILE A 197 2.81 -8.70 6.46
N ASN A 198 1.96 -8.70 7.48
CA ASN A 198 2.30 -8.29 8.82
C ASN A 198 3.14 -9.35 9.55
N LYS A 199 2.81 -10.63 9.36
CA LYS A 199 3.51 -11.79 9.95
C LYS A 199 4.65 -12.31 9.07
N GLY A 200 4.74 -11.88 7.82
CA GLY A 200 5.72 -12.36 6.85
C GLY A 200 5.51 -13.82 6.43
N THR A 201 4.28 -14.32 6.44
CA THR A 201 3.93 -15.71 6.09
C THR A 201 3.17 -15.75 4.77
N MET A 202 3.47 -16.69 3.87
CA MET A 202 2.67 -16.87 2.65
C MET A 202 1.40 -17.67 2.94
N PRO A 203 0.33 -17.48 2.15
CA PRO A 203 -0.68 -18.52 2.00
C PRO A 203 0.03 -19.78 1.47
N SER A 204 0.08 -20.83 2.29
CA SER A 204 0.62 -22.13 1.88
C SER A 204 -0.22 -22.63 0.71
N LYS A 205 0.42 -22.99 -0.41
CA LYS A 205 -0.21 -23.64 -1.57
C LYS A 205 -1.03 -24.89 -1.17
N ARG A 206 -0.82 -25.43 0.02
CA ARG A 206 -1.51 -26.61 0.58
C ARG A 206 -2.87 -26.29 1.19
N ALA A 207 -3.10 -25.06 1.65
CA ALA A 207 -4.35 -24.67 2.32
C ALA A 207 -5.54 -24.47 1.35
N GLU A 208 -5.29 -24.44 0.04
CA GLU A 208 -6.33 -24.23 -0.98
C GLU A 208 -6.90 -25.55 -1.53
N ILE A 209 -6.26 -26.70 -1.25
CA ILE A 209 -6.63 -28.00 -1.82
C ILE A 209 -7.38 -28.89 -0.81
N GLU A 210 -7.25 -28.65 0.49
CA GLU A 210 -7.87 -29.50 1.50
C GLU A 210 -8.68 -28.63 2.47
N GLY A 211 -10.00 -28.79 2.44
CA GLY A 211 -10.86 -28.39 3.54
C GLY A 211 -10.53 -29.25 4.75
N GLU A 212 -9.49 -28.88 5.49
CA GLU A 212 -9.11 -29.55 6.74
C GLU A 212 -9.84 -28.91 7.93
N PRO A 213 -10.32 -29.72 8.88
CA PRO A 213 -11.13 -29.25 9.99
C PRO A 213 -10.27 -28.49 11.00
N GLN A 214 -10.85 -27.44 11.59
CA GLN A 214 -10.27 -26.69 12.70
C GLN A 214 -9.97 -27.62 13.88
N GLY A 215 -8.71 -28.04 13.99
CA GLY A 215 -8.19 -28.85 15.06
C GLY A 215 -7.01 -28.17 15.73
N GLN A 216 -7.25 -27.68 16.94
CA GLN A 216 -6.26 -27.41 17.99
C GLN A 216 -5.38 -26.17 17.81
N GLU A 217 -5.97 -25.05 18.23
CA GLU A 217 -5.40 -24.04 19.13
C GLU A 217 -4.06 -24.45 19.77
N GLN A 218 -2.95 -24.03 19.16
CA GLN A 218 -1.67 -23.94 19.86
C GLN A 218 -1.69 -22.69 20.73
N GLU A 219 -2.00 -22.92 21.99
CA GLU A 219 -1.70 -22.09 23.14
C GLU A 219 -0.18 -21.87 23.25
N GLN A 220 0.36 -20.96 22.44
CA GLN A 220 1.57 -20.22 22.78
C GLN A 220 1.20 -18.75 22.91
N ARG A 221 0.53 -18.47 24.03
CA ARG A 221 0.35 -17.14 24.59
C ARG A 221 1.73 -16.63 25.03
N GLY A 222 2.52 -16.19 24.05
CA GLY A 222 3.69 -15.36 24.30
C GLY A 222 3.23 -14.15 25.10
N ARG A 223 3.86 -13.93 26.25
CA ARG A 223 3.65 -12.75 27.11
C ARG A 223 3.50 -11.50 26.24
N SER A 224 2.44 -10.72 26.47
CA SER A 224 2.28 -9.40 25.85
C SER A 224 3.52 -8.60 26.14
N LEU A 225 4.26 -8.25 25.08
CA LEU A 225 5.43 -7.39 25.19
C LEU A 225 4.98 -6.03 25.70
N THR A 226 5.76 -5.46 26.62
CA THR A 226 5.60 -4.08 27.06
C THR A 226 5.92 -3.13 25.89
N PHE A 227 5.42 -1.90 25.96
CA PHE A 227 5.60 -0.90 24.91
C PHE A 227 7.09 -0.63 24.64
N GLU A 228 7.90 -0.60 25.70
CA GLU A 228 9.35 -0.44 25.66
C GLU A 228 10.03 -1.63 24.97
N GLU A 229 9.55 -2.85 25.21
CA GLU A 229 10.02 -4.06 24.54
C GLU A 229 9.64 -4.06 23.04
N LEU A 230 8.47 -3.54 22.68
CA LEU A 230 8.03 -3.39 21.28
C LEU A 230 8.87 -2.35 20.53
N ILE A 231 9.13 -1.20 21.16
CA ILE A 231 10.01 -0.16 20.60
C ILE A 231 11.45 -0.66 20.49
N ALA A 232 11.97 -1.31 21.54
CA ALA A 232 13.33 -1.86 21.52
C ALA A 232 13.50 -2.96 20.47
N LYS A 233 12.47 -3.79 20.26
CA LYS A 233 12.46 -4.82 19.21
C LYS A 233 12.43 -4.23 17.80
N GLN A 234 11.70 -3.13 17.59
CA GLN A 234 11.56 -2.50 16.28
C GLN A 234 12.75 -1.60 15.92
N PHE A 235 13.35 -0.92 16.89
CA PHE A 235 14.39 0.11 16.68
C PHE A 235 15.77 -0.26 17.26
N GLY A 236 15.94 -1.50 17.71
CA GLY A 236 17.22 -2.06 18.19
C GLY A 236 17.73 -1.52 19.53
N THR A 237 17.10 -0.49 20.12
CA THR A 237 17.44 0.06 21.44
C THR A 237 16.23 0.64 22.18
N SER A 238 16.21 0.46 23.50
CA SER A 238 15.21 1.08 24.40
C SER A 238 15.41 2.62 24.45
N PRO A 239 14.34 3.43 24.45
CA PRO A 239 14.44 4.91 24.44
C PRO A 239 15.13 5.50 25.68
N SER A 240 15.36 4.72 26.74
CA SER A 240 16.18 5.11 27.90
C SER A 240 17.65 5.40 27.56
N GLY A 241 18.14 5.02 26.38
CA GLY A 241 19.48 5.37 25.88
C GLY A 241 19.56 6.65 25.03
N LEU A 242 18.43 7.28 24.71
CA LEU A 242 18.36 8.41 23.77
C LEU A 242 18.06 9.76 24.43
N VAL A 243 18.07 9.85 25.76
CA VAL A 243 18.11 11.16 26.44
C VAL A 243 19.56 11.66 26.38
N PRO A 244 19.87 12.72 25.62
CA PRO A 244 21.16 13.37 25.75
C PRO A 244 21.29 13.85 27.20
N LYS A 245 22.41 13.58 27.86
CA LYS A 245 22.80 14.09 29.19
C LYS A 245 22.80 15.62 29.33
N ALA A 246 22.24 16.37 28.38
CA ALA A 246 22.31 17.83 28.32
C ALA A 246 21.17 18.55 29.05
N TYR A 247 20.24 17.84 29.71
CA TYR A 247 19.19 18.49 30.53
C TYR A 247 19.01 17.75 31.86
N THR A 248 20.00 17.86 32.72
CA THR A 248 19.82 17.86 34.18
C THR A 248 20.35 19.20 34.68
N ALA A 249 19.51 19.91 35.44
CA ALA A 249 19.85 21.16 36.10
C ALA A 249 21.08 21.03 37.01
#